data_AF-A0A537P045-F1
#
_entry.id   AF-A0A537P045-F1
#
_cell.length_a   1.000
_cell.length_b   1.000
_cell.length_c   1.000
_cell.angle_alpha   90.00
_cell.angle_beta   90.00
_cell.angle_gamma   90.00
#
_symmetry.space_group_name_H-M   'P 1'
#
loop_
_entity.id
_entity.type
_entity.pdbx_description
1 polymer ?
#
loop_
_entity_poly.entity_id
_entity_poly.type
_entity_poly.pdbx_seq_one_letter_code
_entity_poly.pdbx_strand_id
1 'polypeptide(L)'
;MNDWLSSVITPQPIASLDLWLGPGKWAFAQDERTRINEHWRKLADQNPRIWNGDVLICSTTSLENNVLSGRFIKTDYASFVAWRDWGWPDKTVSNCFGSAAVLSSDGALLYGRMAGHTLNSGKLYPPGGSLEMQDVRPDGQVDVMGSIIRELEEETGLKASDAEKGELLAIFEGPRLSVAQVFRFAARAEALAREVRLYLPSAHEDELSDIEIVSSASQIDSTTPAYALALARYLISRP
;
A
#
# COMPACT_ATOMS: atom_id res chain seq x y z
N MET A 1 -19.61 13.48 -4.63
CA MET A 1 -19.00 14.67 -3.98
C MET A 1 -18.54 14.18 -2.63
N ASN A 2 -17.30 13.68 -2.55
CA ASN A 2 -16.87 12.93 -1.37
C ASN A 2 -16.13 13.87 -0.41
N ASP A 3 -16.72 13.99 0.78
CA ASP A 3 -16.32 14.88 1.87
C ASP A 3 -15.24 14.19 2.72
N TRP A 4 -14.00 14.25 2.26
CA TRP A 4 -12.88 13.44 2.78
C TRP A 4 -12.21 13.99 4.05
N LEU A 5 -12.74 15.05 4.67
CA LEU A 5 -12.01 15.78 5.72
C LEU A 5 -12.53 15.60 7.16
N SER A 6 -13.52 14.75 7.42
CA SER A 6 -13.96 14.51 8.82
C SER A 6 -14.49 13.11 9.18
N SER A 7 -14.41 12.13 8.28
CA SER A 7 -14.89 10.77 8.59
C SER A 7 -13.82 9.92 9.29
N VAL A 8 -14.25 9.18 10.31
CA VAL A 8 -13.43 8.16 10.97
C VAL A 8 -13.08 7.08 9.94
N ILE A 9 -11.79 6.90 9.64
CA ILE A 9 -11.31 5.82 8.77
C ILE A 9 -11.59 4.49 9.46
N THR A 10 -12.40 3.65 8.81
CA THR A 10 -12.81 2.37 9.36
C THR A 10 -12.51 1.27 8.34
N PRO A 11 -11.67 0.28 8.69
CA PRO A 11 -11.47 -0.89 7.84
C PRO A 11 -12.77 -1.65 7.62
N GLN A 12 -13.05 -1.99 6.36
CA GLN A 12 -14.26 -2.68 5.93
C GLN A 12 -13.92 -4.10 5.49
N PRO A 13 -14.45 -5.15 6.14
CA PRO A 13 -14.29 -6.52 5.67
C PRO A 13 -14.84 -6.70 4.25
N ILE A 14 -14.06 -7.36 3.40
CA ILE A 14 -14.47 -7.71 2.04
C ILE A 14 -14.28 -9.22 1.83
N ALA A 15 -15.19 -9.81 1.06
CA ALA A 15 -15.23 -11.23 0.75
C ALA A 15 -14.52 -11.56 -0.57
N SER A 16 -14.49 -10.62 -1.52
CA SER A 16 -13.85 -10.82 -2.82
C SER A 16 -13.45 -9.51 -3.50
N LEU A 17 -12.65 -9.64 -4.55
CA LEU A 17 -12.10 -8.59 -5.38
C LEU A 17 -12.58 -8.76 -6.82
N ASP A 18 -13.12 -7.70 -7.42
CA ASP A 18 -13.45 -7.61 -8.85
C ASP A 18 -12.66 -6.44 -9.47
N LEU A 19 -11.37 -6.68 -9.69
CA LEU A 19 -10.41 -5.66 -10.08
C LEU A 19 -9.86 -5.94 -11.48
N TRP A 20 -9.98 -4.97 -12.38
CA TRP A 20 -9.60 -5.15 -13.78
C TRP A 20 -8.88 -3.93 -14.34
N LEU A 21 -7.90 -4.19 -15.21
CA LEU A 21 -7.35 -3.19 -16.09
C LEU A 21 -8.40 -2.82 -17.15
N GLY A 22 -8.78 -1.54 -17.19
CA GLY A 22 -9.67 -0.97 -18.18
C GLY A 22 -8.92 -0.30 -19.33
N PRO A 23 -9.56 -0.16 -20.50
CA PRO A 23 -9.03 0.71 -21.54
C PRO A 23 -9.15 2.17 -21.09
N GLY A 24 -8.16 3.00 -21.42
CA GLY A 24 -8.27 4.43 -21.17
C GLY A 24 -6.93 5.14 -21.03
N LYS A 25 -7.03 6.45 -20.92
CA LYS A 25 -5.93 7.34 -20.54
C LYS A 25 -6.45 8.23 -19.43
N TRP A 26 -5.57 8.57 -18.51
CA TRP A 26 -5.91 9.47 -17.41
C TRP A 26 -5.81 10.92 -17.88
N ALA A 27 -6.94 11.63 -17.94
CA ALA A 27 -7.03 12.98 -18.51
C ALA A 27 -6.03 13.95 -17.86
N PHE A 28 -5.93 13.96 -16.52
CA PHE A 28 -4.93 14.76 -15.79
C PHE A 28 -3.50 14.53 -16.31
N ALA A 29 -3.12 13.27 -16.51
CA ALA A 29 -1.80 12.92 -17.02
C ALA A 29 -1.57 13.41 -18.46
N GLN A 30 -2.62 13.57 -19.27
CA GLN A 30 -2.52 14.10 -20.62
C GLN A 30 -2.45 15.62 -20.62
N ASP A 31 -3.36 16.26 -19.90
CA ASP A 31 -3.53 17.71 -19.90
C ASP A 31 -2.34 18.43 -19.25
N GLU A 32 -1.76 17.83 -18.21
CA GLU A 32 -0.65 18.40 -17.43
C GLU A 32 0.73 17.89 -17.86
N ARG A 33 0.83 17.19 -18.99
CA ARG A 33 2.03 16.44 -19.41
C ARG A 33 3.32 17.26 -19.36
N THR A 34 3.29 18.50 -19.84
CA THR A 34 4.47 19.39 -19.82
C THR A 34 4.92 19.69 -18.39
N ARG A 35 3.98 20.05 -17.50
CA ARG A 35 4.28 20.37 -16.09
C ARG A 35 4.72 19.14 -15.32
N ILE A 36 4.15 17.97 -15.61
CA ILE A 36 4.55 16.69 -15.03
C ILE A 36 6.01 16.36 -15.41
N ASN A 37 6.38 16.51 -16.68
CA ASN A 37 7.75 16.25 -17.13
C ASN A 37 8.77 17.18 -16.46
N GLU A 38 8.43 18.46 -16.30
CA GLU A 38 9.28 19.42 -15.60
C GLU A 38 9.43 19.10 -14.11
N HIS A 39 8.33 18.71 -13.45
CA HIS A 39 8.33 18.27 -12.05
C HIS A 39 9.20 17.03 -11.87
N TRP A 40 9.00 16.03 -12.73
CA TRP A 40 9.75 14.78 -12.70
C TRP A 40 11.24 14.99 -12.90
N ARG A 41 11.65 15.83 -13.86
CA ARG A 41 13.07 16.15 -14.08
C ARG A 41 13.72 16.69 -12.81
N LYS A 42 13.05 17.62 -12.10
CA LYS A 42 13.57 18.18 -10.85
C LYS A 42 13.74 17.10 -9.76
N LEU A 43 12.81 16.17 -9.66
CA LEU A 43 12.89 15.06 -8.71
C LEU A 43 14.01 14.07 -9.08
N ALA A 44 14.12 13.72 -10.36
CA ALA A 44 15.14 12.79 -10.87
C ALA A 44 16.55 13.38 -10.72
N ASP A 45 16.71 14.70 -10.93
CA ASP A 45 17.99 15.40 -10.70
C ASP A 45 18.41 15.35 -9.21
N GLN A 46 17.45 15.29 -8.29
CA GLN A 46 17.69 15.22 -6.84
C GLN A 46 17.88 13.79 -6.31
N ASN A 47 17.31 12.80 -6.98
CA ASN A 47 17.40 11.39 -6.60
C ASN A 47 17.64 10.50 -7.83
N PRO A 48 18.90 10.22 -8.18
CA PRO A 48 19.23 9.41 -9.36
C PRO A 48 18.72 7.96 -9.33
N ARG A 49 18.18 7.49 -8.20
CA ARG A 49 17.62 6.14 -8.08
C ARG A 49 16.17 6.03 -8.55
N ILE A 50 15.45 7.15 -8.72
CA ILE A 50 14.07 7.10 -9.19
C ILE A 50 14.01 6.98 -10.71
N TRP A 51 13.12 6.13 -11.20
CA TRP A 51 12.89 5.93 -12.63
C TRP A 51 11.39 6.06 -12.94
N ASN A 52 11.05 6.48 -14.16
CA ASN A 52 9.67 6.72 -14.54
C ASN A 52 9.03 5.43 -15.08
N GLY A 53 8.45 4.65 -14.18
CA GLY A 53 7.82 3.37 -14.49
C GLY A 53 6.34 3.42 -14.76
N ASP A 54 5.83 2.27 -15.19
CA ASP A 54 4.41 2.05 -15.39
C ASP A 54 3.76 1.67 -14.06
N VAL A 55 2.74 2.42 -13.65
CA VAL A 55 1.94 2.15 -12.45
C VAL A 55 0.45 2.11 -12.80
N LEU A 56 -0.35 1.56 -11.89
CA LEU A 56 -1.80 1.54 -12.04
C LEU A 56 -2.45 2.62 -11.16
N ILE A 57 -3.40 3.37 -11.74
CA ILE A 57 -4.29 4.26 -10.99
C ILE A 57 -5.72 3.72 -11.05
N CYS A 58 -6.43 3.70 -9.92
CA CYS A 58 -7.79 3.21 -9.88
C CYS A 58 -8.76 4.33 -10.29
N SER A 59 -9.40 4.19 -11.45
CA SER A 59 -10.28 5.20 -12.04
C SER A 59 -11.72 5.12 -11.55
N THR A 60 -12.15 3.93 -11.10
CA THR A 60 -13.43 3.73 -10.43
C THR A 60 -13.29 2.70 -9.34
N THR A 61 -14.00 2.90 -8.23
CA THR A 61 -14.05 1.98 -7.09
C THR A 61 -15.44 1.96 -6.48
N SER A 62 -15.94 0.78 -6.14
CA SER A 62 -17.14 0.62 -5.32
C SER A 62 -16.98 -0.54 -4.35
N LEU A 63 -17.66 -0.47 -3.21
CA LEU A 63 -17.79 -1.59 -2.28
C LEU A 63 -19.28 -1.87 -2.07
N GLU A 64 -19.73 -3.00 -2.58
CA GLU A 64 -21.13 -3.44 -2.48
C GLU A 64 -21.17 -4.92 -2.11
N ASN A 65 -22.02 -5.30 -1.15
CA ASN A 65 -22.17 -6.69 -0.71
C ASN A 65 -20.83 -7.39 -0.36
N ASN A 66 -19.91 -6.67 0.27
CA ASN A 66 -18.54 -7.11 0.59
C ASN A 66 -17.67 -7.44 -0.64
N VAL A 67 -18.01 -6.96 -1.83
CA VAL A 67 -17.18 -7.08 -3.03
C VAL A 67 -16.57 -5.73 -3.35
N LEU A 68 -15.24 -5.65 -3.33
CA LEU A 68 -14.53 -4.45 -3.79
C LEU A 68 -14.33 -4.55 -5.30
N SER A 69 -15.07 -3.74 -6.04
CA SER A 69 -14.95 -3.61 -7.49
C SER A 69 -14.11 -2.40 -7.85
N GLY A 70 -13.27 -2.53 -8.88
CA GLY A 70 -12.41 -1.45 -9.32
C GLY A 70 -11.95 -1.57 -10.76
N ARG A 71 -11.76 -0.43 -11.41
CA ARG A 71 -11.16 -0.34 -12.75
C ARG A 71 -9.89 0.46 -12.70
N PHE A 72 -8.85 -0.07 -13.32
CA PHE A 72 -7.52 0.53 -13.32
C PHE A 72 -7.17 1.07 -14.69
N ILE A 73 -6.38 2.12 -14.71
CA ILE A 73 -5.77 2.66 -15.92
C ILE A 73 -4.27 2.61 -15.73
N LYS A 74 -3.55 2.13 -16.75
CA LYS A 74 -2.10 2.23 -16.81
C LYS A 74 -1.69 3.70 -16.96
N THR A 75 -0.81 4.18 -16.08
CA THR A 75 -0.20 5.50 -16.17
C THR A 75 1.30 5.41 -15.84
N ASP A 76 2.00 6.54 -15.90
CA ASP A 76 3.41 6.63 -15.53
C ASP A 76 3.60 7.17 -14.12
N TYR A 77 4.68 6.75 -13.46
CA TYR A 77 4.99 7.11 -12.09
C TYR A 77 5.15 8.61 -11.90
N ALA A 78 5.70 9.32 -12.89
CA ALA A 78 5.80 10.77 -12.89
C ALA A 78 4.42 11.45 -12.77
N SER A 79 3.42 10.96 -13.50
CA SER A 79 2.04 11.46 -13.45
C SER A 79 1.40 11.17 -12.09
N PHE A 80 1.60 9.98 -11.54
CA PHE A 80 1.15 9.62 -10.19
C PHE A 80 1.76 10.53 -9.11
N VAL A 81 3.08 10.73 -9.14
CA VAL A 81 3.81 11.58 -8.19
C VAL A 81 3.36 13.03 -8.29
N ALA A 82 3.20 13.58 -9.50
CA ALA A 82 2.70 14.93 -9.68
C ALA A 82 1.28 15.09 -9.12
N TRP A 83 0.38 14.13 -9.38
CA TRP A 83 -0.97 14.15 -8.82
C TRP A 83 -0.96 14.13 -7.29
N ARG A 84 -0.13 13.28 -6.67
CA ARG A 84 0.05 13.25 -5.20
C ARG A 84 0.57 14.58 -4.67
N ASP A 85 1.69 15.05 -5.23
CA ASP A 85 2.43 16.21 -4.72
C ASP A 85 1.63 17.52 -4.90
N TRP A 86 0.76 17.59 -5.92
CA TRP A 86 -0.11 18.74 -6.16
C TRP A 86 -1.43 18.68 -5.39
N GLY A 87 -1.53 17.79 -4.40
CA GLY A 87 -2.70 17.70 -3.52
C GLY A 87 -3.91 17.03 -4.17
N TRP A 88 -3.67 16.06 -5.05
CA TRP A 88 -4.68 15.20 -5.68
C TRP A 88 -5.69 16.01 -6.53
N PRO A 89 -5.26 16.72 -7.59
CA PRO A 89 -6.13 17.61 -8.37
C PRO A 89 -7.31 16.89 -9.02
N ASP A 90 -7.12 15.65 -9.47
CA ASP A 90 -8.22 14.76 -9.86
C ASP A 90 -8.73 13.97 -8.65
N LYS A 91 -9.94 14.29 -8.18
CA LYS A 91 -10.57 13.65 -7.01
C LYS A 91 -11.38 12.40 -7.37
N THR A 92 -11.44 12.04 -8.65
CA THR A 92 -12.25 10.91 -9.15
C THR A 92 -11.48 9.59 -9.14
N VAL A 93 -10.15 9.66 -9.11
CA VAL A 93 -9.27 8.50 -9.06
C VAL A 93 -8.73 8.24 -7.66
N SER A 94 -8.25 7.02 -7.41
CA SER A 94 -7.61 6.62 -6.16
C SER A 94 -6.29 5.87 -6.41
N ASN A 95 -5.33 6.07 -5.52
CA ASN A 95 -4.18 5.19 -5.33
C ASN A 95 -4.64 3.93 -4.60
N CYS A 96 -4.86 2.85 -5.34
CA CYS A 96 -5.19 1.54 -4.78
C CYS A 96 -3.93 0.68 -4.72
N PHE A 97 -3.65 0.10 -3.56
CA PHE A 97 -2.43 -0.65 -3.28
C PHE A 97 -2.69 -1.82 -2.33
N GLY A 98 -1.80 -2.81 -2.36
CA GLY A 98 -1.82 -3.95 -1.46
C GLY A 98 -1.07 -3.66 -0.17
N SER A 99 -1.52 -4.22 0.96
CA SER A 99 -0.78 -4.18 2.21
C SER A 99 -0.91 -5.50 3.00
N ALA A 100 0.21 -6.10 3.39
CA ALA A 100 0.24 -7.27 4.26
C ALA A 100 0.14 -6.85 5.73
N ALA A 101 -0.94 -7.23 6.40
CA ALA A 101 -1.10 -7.02 7.84
C ALA A 101 -0.56 -8.25 8.60
N VAL A 102 0.73 -8.22 8.92
CA VAL A 102 1.42 -9.28 9.68
C VAL A 102 1.01 -9.20 11.15
N LEU A 103 0.25 -10.18 11.63
CA LEU A 103 -0.22 -10.29 13.01
C LEU A 103 0.42 -11.49 13.70
N SER A 104 1.13 -11.23 14.79
CA SER A 104 1.77 -12.24 15.63
C SER A 104 0.80 -12.95 16.58
N SER A 105 1.22 -14.09 17.13
CA SER A 105 0.40 -14.88 18.07
C SER A 105 0.18 -14.21 19.43
N ASP A 106 1.01 -13.23 19.80
CA ASP A 106 0.84 -12.37 20.98
C ASP A 106 0.10 -11.05 20.67
N GLY A 107 -0.56 -10.96 19.51
CA GLY A 107 -1.52 -9.90 19.19
C GLY A 107 -0.91 -8.58 18.74
N ALA A 108 0.38 -8.56 18.39
CA ALA A 108 1.06 -7.37 17.87
C ALA A 108 1.21 -7.41 16.34
N LEU A 109 1.20 -6.24 15.72
CA LEU A 109 1.49 -6.06 14.30
C LEU A 109 2.96 -5.77 14.05
N LEU A 110 3.45 -6.08 12.85
CA LEU A 110 4.79 -5.72 12.40
C LEU A 110 4.71 -4.73 11.24
N TYR A 111 5.22 -3.51 11.43
CA TYR A 111 5.26 -2.45 10.42
C TYR A 111 6.69 -2.14 10.02
N GLY A 112 6.95 -2.04 8.71
CA GLY A 112 8.22 -1.62 8.13
C GLY A 112 8.51 -0.15 8.37
N ARG A 113 9.74 0.16 8.73
CA ARG A 113 10.27 1.53 8.84
C ARG A 113 10.98 1.92 7.56
N MET A 114 10.39 2.83 6.81
CA MET A 114 10.92 3.29 5.52
C MET A 114 12.32 3.90 5.68
N ALA A 115 13.25 3.48 4.83
CA ALA A 115 14.64 3.92 4.84
C ALA A 115 14.79 5.42 4.49
N GLY A 116 15.93 5.98 4.88
CA GLY A 116 16.32 7.39 4.73
C GLY A 116 16.16 7.98 3.33
N HIS A 117 16.33 7.14 2.31
CA HIS A 117 16.41 7.55 0.91
C HIS A 117 15.07 7.43 0.14
N THR A 118 14.01 6.92 0.80
CA THR A 118 12.69 6.78 0.20
C THR A 118 11.87 8.08 0.33
N LEU A 119 10.83 8.25 -0.49
CA LEU A 119 9.91 9.40 -0.42
C LEU A 119 9.10 9.45 0.90
N ASN A 120 9.15 8.39 1.70
CA ASN A 120 8.41 8.24 2.95
C ASN A 120 9.32 8.02 4.17
N SER A 121 10.59 8.46 4.09
CA SER A 121 11.60 8.24 5.14
C SER A 121 11.09 8.36 6.59
N GLY A 122 11.40 7.35 7.41
CA GLY A 122 11.14 7.29 8.85
C GLY A 122 9.72 6.90 9.24
N LYS A 123 8.78 6.91 8.28
CA LYS A 123 7.39 6.51 8.50
C LYS A 123 7.22 5.00 8.63
N LEU A 124 6.15 4.59 9.30
CA LEU A 124 5.79 3.18 9.50
C LEU A 124 4.63 2.76 8.61
N TYR A 125 4.80 1.64 7.91
CA TYR A 125 3.83 1.09 6.98
C TYR A 125 3.69 -0.43 7.19
N PRO A 126 2.52 -1.03 7.01
CA PRO A 126 2.46 -2.45 6.72
C PRO A 126 3.25 -2.73 5.43
N PRO A 127 3.94 -3.87 5.30
CA PRO A 127 4.61 -4.23 4.06
C PRO A 127 3.65 -4.18 2.87
N GLY A 128 4.07 -3.66 1.73
CA GLY A 128 3.20 -3.51 0.57
C GLY A 128 3.53 -2.35 -0.34
N GLY A 129 3.12 -2.49 -1.60
CA GLY A 129 3.46 -1.58 -2.68
C GLY A 129 2.27 -1.16 -3.54
N SER A 130 2.53 -0.14 -4.35
CA SER A 130 1.62 0.27 -5.42
C SER A 130 1.49 -0.85 -6.46
N LEU A 131 0.31 -0.94 -7.10
CA LEU A 131 0.08 -1.92 -8.14
C LEU A 131 0.73 -1.48 -9.46
N GLU A 132 1.39 -2.42 -10.11
CA GLU A 132 2.11 -2.22 -11.37
C GLU A 132 1.60 -3.15 -12.47
N MET A 133 2.14 -3.00 -13.68
CA MET A 133 1.75 -3.83 -14.82
C MET A 133 2.06 -5.32 -14.61
N GLN A 134 3.05 -5.67 -13.78
CA GLN A 134 3.34 -7.06 -13.44
C GLN A 134 2.24 -7.72 -12.60
N ASP A 135 1.42 -6.93 -11.91
CA ASP A 135 0.29 -7.43 -11.14
C ASP A 135 -0.96 -7.63 -12.02
N VAL A 136 -0.89 -7.33 -13.33
CA VAL A 136 -1.98 -7.56 -14.28
C VAL A 136 -1.82 -8.93 -14.94
N ARG A 137 -2.81 -9.80 -14.75
CA ARG A 137 -2.89 -11.11 -15.38
C ARG A 137 -3.15 -10.99 -16.89
N PRO A 138 -2.86 -12.03 -17.69
CA PRO A 138 -3.07 -12.00 -19.15
C PRO A 138 -4.51 -11.70 -19.60
N ASP A 139 -5.51 -11.99 -18.76
CA ASP A 139 -6.92 -11.69 -19.01
C ASP A 139 -7.31 -10.25 -18.64
N GLY A 140 -6.40 -9.48 -18.04
CA GLY A 140 -6.62 -8.12 -17.56
C GLY A 140 -7.08 -8.02 -16.11
N GLN A 141 -7.22 -9.13 -15.38
CA GLN A 141 -7.51 -9.10 -13.95
C GLN A 141 -6.30 -8.54 -13.18
N VAL A 142 -6.54 -7.64 -12.23
CA VAL A 142 -5.48 -7.08 -11.36
C VAL A 142 -5.34 -7.95 -10.11
N ASP A 143 -4.20 -8.62 -9.96
CA ASP A 143 -3.88 -9.57 -8.90
C ASP A 143 -3.27 -8.89 -7.68
N VAL A 144 -4.10 -8.15 -6.95
CA VAL A 144 -3.69 -7.48 -5.71
C VAL A 144 -3.22 -8.47 -4.64
N MET A 145 -3.77 -9.68 -4.60
CA MET A 145 -3.33 -10.69 -3.64
C MET A 145 -1.93 -11.23 -3.96
N GLY A 146 -1.63 -11.43 -5.25
CA GLY A 146 -0.30 -11.79 -5.71
C GLY A 146 0.72 -10.71 -5.34
N SER A 147 0.39 -9.44 -5.60
CA SER A 147 1.19 -8.28 -5.15
C SER A 147 1.44 -8.32 -3.64
N ILE A 148 0.40 -8.40 -2.81
CA ILE A 148 0.54 -8.42 -1.34
C ILE A 148 1.49 -9.54 -0.86
N ILE A 149 1.38 -10.74 -1.44
CA ILE A 149 2.20 -11.89 -1.03
C ILE A 149 3.66 -11.67 -1.44
N ARG A 150 3.88 -11.15 -2.66
CA ARG A 150 5.21 -10.84 -3.17
C ARG A 150 5.90 -9.77 -2.33
N GLU A 151 5.23 -8.63 -2.09
CA GLU A 151 5.78 -7.53 -1.28
C GLU A 151 6.09 -7.97 0.16
N LEU A 152 5.24 -8.82 0.75
CA LEU A 152 5.52 -9.39 2.08
C LEU A 152 6.86 -10.15 2.08
N GLU A 153 7.09 -11.00 1.08
CA GLU A 153 8.32 -11.80 1.00
C GLU A 153 9.54 -10.94 0.61
N GLU A 154 9.40 -10.01 -0.34
CA GLU A 154 10.47 -9.13 -0.82
C GLU A 154 10.94 -8.12 0.23
N GLU A 155 10.02 -7.54 1.01
CA GLU A 155 10.37 -6.54 2.02
C GLU A 155 10.80 -7.16 3.36
N THR A 156 10.27 -8.33 3.71
CA THR A 156 10.43 -8.88 5.07
C THR A 156 11.04 -10.27 5.16
N GLY A 157 11.07 -11.01 4.04
CA GLY A 157 11.48 -12.42 4.01
C GLY A 157 10.44 -13.39 4.61
N LEU A 158 9.37 -12.88 5.23
CA LEU A 158 8.30 -13.70 5.77
C LEU A 158 7.45 -14.28 4.64
N LYS A 159 7.04 -15.53 4.79
CA LYS A 159 6.24 -16.21 3.77
C LYS A 159 4.78 -16.27 4.16
N ALA A 160 3.92 -15.89 3.23
CA ALA A 160 2.47 -16.03 3.40
C ALA A 160 2.03 -17.47 3.69
N SER A 161 2.79 -18.48 3.24
CA SER A 161 2.54 -19.90 3.52
C SER A 161 2.72 -20.30 4.98
N ASP A 162 3.46 -19.51 5.75
CA ASP A 162 3.78 -19.79 7.16
C ASP A 162 2.75 -19.15 8.12
N ALA A 163 1.72 -18.51 7.55
CA ALA A 163 0.65 -17.83 8.26
C ALA A 163 -0.73 -18.36 7.89
N GLU A 164 -1.66 -18.29 8.84
CA GLU A 164 -3.07 -18.46 8.55
C GLU A 164 -3.62 -17.18 7.89
N LYS A 165 -4.36 -17.35 6.79
CA LYS A 165 -5.01 -16.24 6.09
C LYS A 165 -6.23 -15.75 6.88
N GLY A 166 -6.17 -14.52 7.37
CA GLY A 166 -7.26 -13.84 8.09
C GLY A 166 -8.20 -13.03 7.20
N GLU A 167 -8.82 -12.00 7.78
CA GLU A 167 -9.73 -11.09 7.08
C GLU A 167 -9.03 -10.35 5.93
N LEU A 168 -9.77 -10.12 4.86
CA LEU A 168 -9.42 -9.20 3.79
C LEU A 168 -10.19 -7.89 4.03
N LEU A 169 -9.50 -6.77 4.02
CA LEU A 169 -10.05 -5.46 4.41
C LEU A 169 -9.84 -4.44 3.30
N ALA A 170 -10.83 -3.59 3.07
CA ALA A 170 -10.69 -2.34 2.31
C ALA A 170 -10.62 -1.16 3.28
N ILE A 171 -9.65 -0.26 3.09
CA ILE A 171 -9.46 0.93 3.92
C ILE A 171 -9.39 2.16 3.01
N PHE A 172 -10.41 3.00 3.09
CA PHE A 172 -10.50 4.25 2.33
C PHE A 172 -9.94 5.41 3.16
N GLU A 173 -8.87 6.05 2.68
CA GLU A 173 -8.25 7.26 3.25
C GLU A 173 -8.15 8.32 2.14
N GLY A 174 -9.25 9.06 1.93
CA GLY A 174 -9.29 10.07 0.87
C GLY A 174 -9.01 9.45 -0.51
N PRO A 175 -7.97 9.89 -1.23
CA PRO A 175 -7.58 9.32 -2.53
C PRO A 175 -6.78 8.02 -2.39
N ARG A 176 -6.57 7.48 -1.18
CA ARG A 176 -5.88 6.20 -0.96
C ARG A 176 -6.89 5.11 -0.65
N LEU A 177 -6.65 3.94 -1.23
CA LEU A 177 -7.39 2.71 -0.98
C LEU A 177 -6.38 1.60 -0.67
N SER A 178 -6.30 1.19 0.59
CA SER A 178 -5.51 0.03 0.98
C SER A 178 -6.38 -1.22 0.89
N VAL A 179 -5.92 -2.24 0.16
CA VAL A 179 -6.45 -3.60 0.23
C VAL A 179 -5.53 -4.39 1.15
N ALA A 180 -5.99 -4.65 2.37
CA ALA A 180 -5.18 -5.26 3.41
C ALA A 180 -5.55 -6.73 3.62
N GLN A 181 -4.59 -7.63 3.44
CA GLN A 181 -4.74 -9.04 3.85
C GLN A 181 -4.10 -9.24 5.22
N VAL A 182 -4.87 -9.79 6.17
CA VAL A 182 -4.32 -10.22 7.46
C VAL A 182 -3.63 -11.58 7.31
N PHE A 183 -2.39 -11.67 7.78
CA PHE A 183 -1.63 -12.91 7.91
C PHE A 183 -1.35 -13.16 9.39
N ARG A 184 -1.93 -14.23 9.95
CA ARG A 184 -1.78 -14.60 11.36
C ARG A 184 -0.67 -15.62 11.51
N PHE A 185 0.47 -15.19 12.02
CA PHE A 185 1.62 -16.04 12.28
C PHE A 185 1.53 -16.68 13.67
N ALA A 186 1.90 -17.96 13.77
CA ALA A 186 1.97 -18.65 15.06
C ALA A 186 3.13 -18.15 15.94
N ALA A 187 4.14 -17.53 15.34
CA ALA A 187 5.29 -16.96 16.05
C ALA A 187 4.91 -15.65 16.76
N ARG A 188 5.62 -15.39 17.88
CA ARG A 188 5.51 -14.14 18.63
C ARG A 188 6.18 -12.98 17.87
N ALA A 189 5.74 -11.76 18.16
CA ALA A 189 6.22 -10.56 17.48
C ALA A 189 7.75 -10.41 17.48
N GLU A 190 8.40 -10.64 18.61
CA GLU A 190 9.87 -10.55 18.74
C GLU A 190 10.62 -11.59 17.90
N ALA A 191 10.02 -12.76 17.68
CA ALA A 191 10.64 -13.78 16.84
C ALA A 191 10.55 -13.38 15.36
N LEU A 192 9.39 -12.92 14.92
CA LEU A 192 9.17 -12.42 13.56
C LEU A 192 10.05 -11.18 13.30
N ALA A 193 10.09 -10.22 14.21
CA ALA A 193 10.90 -9.01 14.05
C ALA A 193 12.39 -9.32 13.94
N ARG A 194 12.89 -10.30 14.70
CA ARG A 194 14.27 -10.78 14.57
C ARG A 194 14.52 -11.44 13.22
N GLU A 195 13.60 -12.25 12.71
CA GLU A 195 13.70 -12.88 11.40
C GLU A 195 13.79 -11.83 10.29
N VAL A 196 12.89 -10.84 10.30
CA VAL A 196 12.91 -9.73 9.35
C VAL A 196 14.24 -8.97 9.43
N ARG A 197 14.70 -8.60 10.62
CA ARG A 197 15.98 -7.88 10.79
C ARG A 197 17.20 -8.68 10.29
N LEU A 198 17.14 -10.01 10.34
CA LEU A 198 18.18 -10.87 9.76
C LEU A 198 18.10 -10.93 8.23
N TYR A 199 16.90 -10.78 7.67
CA TYR A 199 16.65 -10.75 6.23
C TYR A 199 17.05 -9.42 5.59
N LEU A 200 16.75 -8.28 6.22
CA LEU A 200 16.92 -6.93 5.65
C LEU A 200 18.29 -6.67 4.97
N PRO A 201 19.45 -7.08 5.53
CA PRO A 201 20.75 -6.87 4.86
C PRO A 201 20.91 -7.60 3.52
N SER A 202 20.09 -8.62 3.27
CA SER A 202 20.06 -9.42 2.04
C SER A 202 18.84 -9.12 1.16
N ALA A 203 17.93 -8.25 1.61
CA ALA A 203 16.76 -7.87 0.85
C ALA A 203 17.20 -7.24 -0.48
N HIS A 204 16.48 -7.59 -1.55
CA HIS A 204 16.76 -7.04 -2.87
C HIS A 204 16.51 -5.53 -2.93
N GLU A 205 15.61 -5.05 -2.07
CA GLU A 205 15.20 -3.65 -2.00
C GLU A 205 15.51 -3.11 -0.59
N ASP A 206 16.41 -2.13 -0.50
CA ASP A 206 16.81 -1.45 0.74
C ASP A 206 15.72 -0.46 1.22
N GLU A 207 14.44 -0.76 0.95
CA GLU A 207 13.32 0.14 1.22
C GLU A 207 12.99 0.24 2.70
N LEU A 208 13.19 -0.84 3.45
CA LEU A 208 12.99 -0.90 4.89
C LEU A 208 14.33 -0.85 5.62
N SER A 209 14.44 0.12 6.54
CA SER A 209 15.60 0.25 7.43
C SER A 209 15.49 -0.58 8.71
N ASP A 210 14.26 -0.90 9.13
CA ASP A 210 13.95 -1.73 10.30
C ASP A 210 12.49 -2.21 10.23
N ILE A 211 12.09 -3.03 11.18
CA ILE A 211 10.71 -3.44 11.47
C ILE A 211 10.34 -3.03 12.89
N GLU A 212 9.12 -2.54 13.09
CA GLU A 212 8.60 -2.12 14.37
C GLU A 212 7.46 -3.01 14.86
N ILE A 213 7.49 -3.35 16.14
CA ILE A 213 6.43 -4.09 16.82
C ILE A 213 5.40 -3.11 17.36
N VAL A 214 4.19 -3.22 16.85
CA VAL A 214 3.04 -2.39 17.22
C VAL A 214 2.07 -3.25 18.03
N SER A 215 2.18 -3.18 19.36
CA SER A 215 1.32 -3.88 20.32
C SER A 215 0.19 -3.01 20.85
N SER A 216 0.22 -1.71 20.58
CA SER A 216 -0.82 -0.75 20.94
C SER A 216 -0.89 0.36 19.92
N ALA A 217 -2.12 0.80 19.61
CA ALA A 217 -2.33 1.99 18.78
C ALA A 217 -1.73 3.28 19.39
N SER A 218 -1.42 3.29 20.69
CA SER A 218 -0.74 4.41 21.35
C SER A 218 0.75 4.52 20.99
N GLN A 219 1.37 3.47 20.45
CA GLN A 219 2.74 3.51 19.93
C GLN A 219 2.84 4.18 18.57
N ILE A 220 1.69 4.42 17.92
CA ILE A 220 1.61 4.99 16.59
C ILE A 220 1.42 6.50 16.70
N ASP A 221 2.36 7.25 16.13
CA ASP A 221 2.35 8.71 16.10
C ASP A 221 2.06 9.25 14.68
N SER A 222 2.34 10.52 14.44
CA SER A 222 2.14 11.17 13.13
C SER A 222 3.02 10.62 11.99
N THR A 223 3.98 9.74 12.29
CA THR A 223 4.82 9.10 11.28
C THR A 223 4.10 7.95 10.55
N THR A 224 2.95 7.50 11.05
CA THR A 224 2.16 6.46 10.41
C THR A 224 0.97 7.05 9.66
N PRO A 225 0.75 6.70 8.38
CA PRO A 225 -0.45 7.12 7.64
C PRO A 225 -1.74 6.74 8.34
N ALA A 226 -2.81 7.50 8.11
CA ALA A 226 -4.05 7.30 8.84
C ALA A 226 -4.72 5.96 8.51
N TYR A 227 -4.55 5.42 7.28
CA TYR A 227 -5.03 4.08 6.95
C TYR A 227 -4.34 2.98 7.79
N ALA A 228 -3.02 3.08 7.98
CA ALA A 228 -2.25 2.11 8.74
C ALA A 228 -2.57 2.22 10.23
N LEU A 229 -2.74 3.43 10.76
CA LEU A 229 -3.25 3.62 12.12
C LEU A 229 -4.65 3.02 12.31
N ALA A 230 -5.55 3.18 11.34
CA ALA A 230 -6.89 2.60 11.38
C ALA A 230 -6.85 1.06 11.35
N LEU A 231 -5.99 0.48 10.53
CA LEU A 231 -5.72 -0.97 10.48
C LEU A 231 -5.21 -1.49 11.84
N ALA A 232 -4.23 -0.81 12.43
CA ALA A 232 -3.70 -1.20 13.73
C ALA A 232 -4.76 -1.15 14.84
N ARG A 233 -5.55 -0.07 14.89
CA ARG A 233 -6.68 0.04 15.83
C ARG A 233 -7.68 -1.08 15.65
N TYR A 234 -8.01 -1.43 14.41
CA TYR A 234 -8.97 -2.48 14.08
C TYR A 234 -8.50 -3.87 14.55
N LEU A 235 -7.23 -4.19 14.39
CA LEU A 235 -6.69 -5.54 14.67
C LEU A 235 -6.24 -5.72 16.13
N ILE A 236 -5.63 -4.71 16.74
CA ILE A 236 -5.08 -4.81 18.11
C ILE A 236 -6.16 -4.63 19.18
N SER A 237 -7.24 -3.89 18.89
CA SER A 237 -8.29 -3.59 19.89
C SER A 237 -9.38 -4.66 19.99
N ARG A 238 -9.25 -5.79 19.28
CA ARG A 238 -10.20 -6.91 19.35
C ARG A 238 -9.69 -7.91 20.40
N PRO A 239 -10.48 -8.19 21.47
CA PRO A 239 -10.11 -9.15 22.50
C PRO A 239 -10.03 -10.58 21.97
#